data_AF-A0AAF0V6T0-F1
#
_entry.id   AF-A0AAF0V6T0-F1
#
_cell.length_a   1.000
_cell.length_b   1.000
_cell.length_c   1.000
_cell.angle_alpha   90.00
_cell.angle_beta   90.00
_cell.angle_gamma   90.00
#
_symmetry.space_group_name_H-M   'P 1'
#
loop_
_entity.id
_entity.type
_entity.pdbx_description
1 polymer ?
#
loop_
_entity_poly.entity_id
_entity_poly.type
_entity_poly.pdbx_seq_one_letter_code
_entity_poly.pdbx_strand_id
1 'polypeptide(L)'
;MMWVKWVNEIYMKADEDIWSHEPSQDSSWYWRRLNALKDMMSTWYDRGMYRLTSNGQYSVFSSYNAILGNMNVMREAYMILNCIMLPRLKMISWLAYQNKLLTKERIHRMHIQVETTVCCLCDDGVDEIDQHLFAKYKWINEARTAFATWMGIDIPQKVFKQSLQWIKGRHWRQFKKEVVAAICVALVYYT
;
A
#
# COMPACT_ATOMS: atom_id res chain seq x y z
N MET A 1 -15.05 -8.76 -30.82
CA MET A 1 -15.36 -8.35 -29.44
C MET A 1 -16.28 -7.13 -29.47
N MET A 2 -17.44 -7.19 -28.83
CA MET A 2 -18.44 -6.11 -28.83
C MET A 2 -17.90 -4.79 -28.24
N TRP A 3 -17.01 -4.90 -27.26
CA TRP A 3 -16.33 -3.76 -26.64
C TRP A 3 -15.48 -2.93 -27.61
N VAL A 4 -14.72 -3.58 -28.52
CA VAL A 4 -13.86 -2.86 -29.48
C VAL A 4 -14.71 -2.05 -30.46
N LYS A 5 -15.81 -2.64 -30.96
CA LYS A 5 -16.76 -1.92 -31.84
C LYS A 5 -17.39 -0.72 -31.14
N TRP A 6 -17.80 -0.90 -29.88
CA TRP A 6 -18.37 0.18 -29.07
C TRP A 6 -17.38 1.31 -28.81
N VAL A 7 -16.11 1.00 -28.53
CA VAL A 7 -15.06 2.02 -28.39
C VAL A 7 -14.88 2.80 -29.69
N ASN A 8 -14.84 2.10 -30.83
CA ASN A 8 -14.71 2.74 -32.13
C ASN A 8 -15.93 3.63 -32.44
N GLU A 9 -17.14 3.16 -32.21
CA GLU A 9 -18.38 3.92 -32.50
C GLU A 9 -18.55 5.15 -31.61
N ILE A 10 -18.20 5.05 -30.32
CA ILE A 10 -18.44 6.13 -29.36
C ILE A 10 -17.27 7.12 -29.27
N TYR A 11 -16.04 6.60 -29.16
CA TYR A 11 -14.88 7.42 -28.84
C TYR A 11 -14.04 7.80 -30.06
N MET A 12 -13.75 6.84 -30.95
CA MET A 12 -12.88 7.09 -32.10
C MET A 12 -13.63 7.64 -33.32
N LYS A 13 -14.92 7.31 -33.44
CA LYS A 13 -15.81 7.72 -34.54
C LYS A 13 -15.21 7.45 -35.93
N ALA A 14 -14.58 8.47 -36.52
CA ALA A 14 -14.02 8.47 -37.86
C ALA A 14 -12.50 8.17 -37.89
N ASP A 15 -11.84 8.11 -36.73
CA ASP A 15 -10.44 7.73 -36.66
C ASP A 15 -10.32 6.21 -36.88
N GLU A 16 -9.64 5.83 -37.96
CA GLU A 16 -9.42 4.42 -38.30
C GLU A 16 -8.32 3.79 -37.42
N ASP A 17 -7.41 4.61 -36.89
CA ASP A 17 -6.25 4.16 -36.11
C ASP A 17 -6.25 4.71 -34.69
N ILE A 18 -6.08 3.80 -33.72
CA ILE A 18 -5.99 4.13 -32.30
C ILE A 18 -4.72 4.93 -32.00
N TRP A 19 -3.63 4.69 -32.72
CA TRP A 19 -2.35 5.33 -32.42
C TRP A 19 -2.34 6.82 -32.74
N SER A 20 -3.08 7.26 -33.76
CA SER A 20 -3.24 8.68 -34.13
C SER A 20 -4.38 9.39 -33.40
N HIS A 21 -5.30 8.65 -32.76
CA HIS A 21 -6.45 9.25 -32.09
C HIS A 21 -6.06 10.14 -30.89
N GLU A 22 -6.56 11.37 -30.88
CA GLU A 22 -6.44 12.28 -29.74
C GLU A 22 -7.81 12.47 -29.05
N PRO A 23 -7.92 12.21 -27.74
CA PRO A 23 -9.19 12.33 -27.04
C PRO A 23 -9.60 13.79 -26.87
N SER A 24 -10.88 14.11 -27.12
CA SER A 24 -11.42 15.45 -26.85
C SER A 24 -11.37 15.81 -25.36
N GLN A 25 -11.34 17.10 -25.03
CA GLN A 25 -11.34 17.56 -23.64
C GLN A 25 -12.61 17.15 -22.87
N ASP A 26 -13.74 17.06 -23.57
CA ASP A 26 -15.04 16.66 -23.03
C ASP A 26 -15.17 15.14 -22.80
N SER A 27 -14.18 14.36 -23.24
CA SER A 27 -14.19 12.92 -23.03
C SER A 27 -13.94 12.54 -21.56
N SER A 28 -14.42 11.35 -21.19
CA SER A 28 -14.30 10.85 -19.82
C SER A 28 -12.84 10.84 -19.35
N TRP A 29 -12.62 11.08 -18.06
CA TRP A 29 -11.27 11.04 -17.47
C TRP A 29 -10.56 9.71 -17.75
N TYR A 30 -11.30 8.59 -17.71
CA TYR A 30 -10.77 7.26 -18.01
C TYR A 30 -10.28 7.16 -19.46
N TRP A 31 -11.01 7.72 -20.44
CA TRP A 31 -10.61 7.69 -21.84
C TRP A 31 -9.35 8.51 -22.10
N ARG A 32 -9.26 9.70 -21.51
CA ARG A 32 -8.04 10.53 -21.56
C ARG A 32 -6.85 9.82 -20.93
N ARG A 33 -7.07 9.14 -19.80
CA ARG A 33 -6.02 8.38 -19.12
C ARG A 33 -5.54 7.18 -19.94
N LEU A 34 -6.44 6.46 -20.61
CA LEU A 34 -6.10 5.35 -21.51
C LEU A 34 -5.26 5.83 -22.71
N ASN A 35 -5.63 6.96 -23.32
CA ASN A 35 -4.84 7.54 -24.42
C ASN A 35 -3.46 8.03 -23.95
N ALA A 36 -3.35 8.63 -22.77
CA ALA A 36 -2.04 8.97 -22.21
C ALA A 36 -1.15 7.73 -21.97
N LEU A 37 -1.75 6.59 -21.59
CA LEU A 37 -1.02 5.32 -21.48
C LEU A 37 -0.61 4.80 -22.86
N LYS A 38 -1.48 4.90 -23.87
CA LYS A 38 -1.19 4.54 -25.26
C LYS A 38 0.06 5.26 -25.79
N ASP A 39 0.18 6.57 -25.56
CA ASP A 39 1.34 7.34 -26.02
C ASP A 39 2.64 6.83 -25.40
N MET A 40 2.61 6.48 -24.11
CA MET A 40 3.73 5.82 -23.45
C MET A 40 4.00 4.43 -24.04
N MET A 41 2.96 3.63 -24.31
CA MET A 41 3.08 2.29 -24.90
C MET A 41 3.72 2.33 -26.28
N SER A 42 3.49 3.39 -27.07
CA SER A 42 4.07 3.54 -28.42
C SER A 42 5.60 3.48 -28.39
N THR A 43 6.24 3.99 -27.32
CA THR A 43 7.70 3.98 -27.15
C THR A 43 8.29 2.57 -26.97
N TRP A 44 7.46 1.58 -26.66
CA TRP A 44 7.86 0.19 -26.47
C TRP A 44 7.96 -0.58 -27.77
N TYR A 45 7.65 0.05 -28.90
CA TYR A 45 7.73 -0.55 -30.22
C TYR A 45 8.83 0.09 -31.06
N ASP A 46 9.50 -0.73 -31.86
CA ASP A 46 10.52 -0.28 -32.82
C ASP A 46 10.51 -1.14 -34.05
N ARG A 47 10.27 -0.52 -35.21
CA ARG A 47 10.11 -1.24 -36.48
C ARG A 47 9.11 -2.40 -36.37
N GLY A 48 8.05 -2.21 -35.58
CA GLY A 48 7.01 -3.23 -35.32
C GLY A 48 7.36 -4.28 -34.26
N MET A 49 8.58 -4.27 -33.70
CA MET A 49 9.02 -5.20 -32.67
C MET A 49 8.77 -4.65 -31.27
N TYR A 50 8.18 -5.46 -30.40
CA TYR A 50 7.93 -5.09 -29.01
C TYR A 50 9.18 -5.27 -28.15
N ARG A 51 9.70 -4.18 -27.58
CA ARG A 51 11.01 -4.14 -26.92
C ARG A 51 11.04 -4.69 -25.49
N LEU A 52 9.88 -4.88 -24.85
CA LEU A 52 9.83 -5.34 -23.44
C LEU A 52 9.92 -6.87 -23.29
N THR A 53 10.10 -7.60 -24.37
CA THR A 53 10.36 -9.04 -24.38
C THR A 53 11.52 -9.34 -25.33
N SER A 54 12.31 -10.35 -24.99
CA SER A 54 13.45 -10.77 -25.81
C SER A 54 13.04 -11.37 -27.17
N ASN A 55 11.83 -11.92 -27.26
CA ASN A 55 11.28 -12.52 -28.48
C ASN A 55 10.54 -11.51 -29.37
N GLY A 56 10.45 -10.24 -28.97
CA GLY A 56 9.77 -9.21 -29.76
C GLY A 56 8.25 -9.27 -29.75
N GLN A 57 7.65 -10.19 -28.98
CA GLN A 57 6.20 -10.39 -28.94
C GLN A 57 5.56 -9.64 -27.79
N TYR A 58 4.39 -9.04 -28.06
CA TYR A 58 3.60 -8.37 -27.05
C TYR A 58 3.31 -9.28 -25.84
N SER A 59 3.45 -8.72 -24.64
CA SER A 59 3.14 -9.40 -23.39
C SER A 59 2.43 -8.43 -22.47
N VAL A 60 1.19 -8.77 -22.12
CA VAL A 60 0.39 -8.03 -21.13
C VAL A 60 1.15 -7.92 -19.81
N PHE A 61 1.83 -9.00 -19.38
CA PHE A 61 2.61 -9.01 -18.15
C PHE A 61 3.79 -8.01 -18.20
N SER A 62 4.57 -8.01 -19.28
CA SER A 62 5.71 -7.09 -19.42
C SER A 62 5.22 -5.64 -19.53
N SER A 63 4.16 -5.39 -20.29
CA SER A 63 3.52 -4.06 -20.41
C SER A 63 3.05 -3.59 -19.04
N TYR A 64 2.26 -4.41 -18.34
CA TYR A 64 1.72 -4.08 -17.03
C TYR A 64 2.82 -3.70 -16.03
N ASN A 65 3.91 -4.47 -15.96
CA ASN A 65 5.03 -4.16 -15.08
C ASN A 65 5.77 -2.88 -15.49
N ALA A 66 5.88 -2.59 -16.79
CA ALA A 66 6.46 -1.33 -17.27
C ALA A 66 5.61 -0.11 -16.87
N ILE A 67 4.27 -0.20 -16.94
CA ILE A 67 3.35 0.84 -16.45
C ILE A 67 3.47 1.00 -14.95
N LEU A 68 3.52 -0.12 -14.21
CA LEU A 68 3.61 -0.12 -12.75
C LEU A 68 4.89 0.59 -12.28
N GLY A 69 5.97 0.46 -13.06
CA GLY A 69 7.28 1.00 -12.73
C GLY A 69 7.86 0.40 -11.45
N ASN A 70 8.75 1.14 -10.81
CA ASN A 70 9.31 0.76 -9.51
C ASN A 70 8.29 1.04 -8.41
N MET A 71 7.46 0.05 -8.13
CA MET A 71 6.58 0.08 -6.97
C MET A 71 7.34 -0.33 -5.71
N ASN A 72 7.15 0.43 -4.63
CA ASN A 72 7.56 0.00 -3.30
C ASN A 72 6.66 -1.16 -2.87
N VAL A 73 7.08 -2.38 -3.21
CA VAL A 73 6.41 -3.60 -2.79
C VAL A 73 6.56 -3.75 -1.28
N MET A 74 5.42 -3.79 -0.58
CA MET A 74 5.39 -4.20 0.81
C MET A 74 5.73 -5.68 0.91
N ARG A 75 7.01 -5.99 1.11
CA ARG A 75 7.50 -7.38 1.15
C ARG A 75 7.00 -8.15 2.38
N GLU A 76 6.32 -7.47 3.29
CA GLU A 76 5.71 -8.00 4.51
C GLU A 76 4.19 -8.19 4.37
N ALA A 77 3.60 -7.86 3.23
CA ALA A 77 2.15 -7.78 3.05
C ALA A 77 1.44 -9.11 3.33
N TYR A 78 2.08 -10.23 3.01
CA TYR A 78 1.55 -11.57 3.25
C TYR A 78 1.27 -11.85 4.76
N MET A 79 1.99 -11.17 5.68
CA MET A 79 1.75 -11.30 7.12
C MET A 79 0.53 -10.50 7.61
N ILE A 80 0.03 -9.58 6.79
CA ILE A 80 -1.17 -8.77 7.08
C ILE A 80 -2.37 -9.31 6.29
N LEU A 81 -2.17 -9.59 5.00
CA LEU A 81 -3.22 -9.95 4.04
C LEU A 81 -3.55 -11.45 4.07
N ASN A 82 -3.56 -12.06 5.26
CA ASN A 82 -3.94 -13.47 5.48
C ASN A 82 -5.35 -13.60 6.06
N CYS A 83 -5.86 -14.82 6.22
CA CYS A 83 -7.19 -15.08 6.76
C CYS A 83 -7.29 -14.91 8.29
N ILE A 84 -6.17 -14.95 9.01
CA ILE A 84 -6.13 -14.81 10.48
C ILE A 84 -6.45 -13.37 10.90
N MET A 85 -6.01 -12.40 10.09
CA MET A 85 -6.20 -11.00 10.40
C MET A 85 -7.63 -10.54 10.07
N LEU A 86 -8.32 -9.97 11.06
CA LEU A 86 -9.62 -9.35 10.86
C LEU A 86 -9.54 -8.21 9.82
N PRO A 87 -10.56 -8.01 8.97
CA PRO A 87 -10.55 -6.97 7.94
C PRO A 87 -10.21 -5.56 8.46
N ARG A 88 -10.71 -5.19 9.65
CA ARG A 88 -10.42 -3.90 10.29
C ARG A 88 -8.93 -3.76 10.65
N LEU A 89 -8.34 -4.82 11.19
CA LEU A 89 -6.91 -4.85 11.52
C LEU A 89 -6.04 -4.77 10.26
N LYS A 90 -6.44 -5.40 9.14
CA LYS A 90 -5.72 -5.26 7.87
C LYS A 90 -5.60 -3.81 7.41
N MET A 91 -6.71 -3.07 7.49
CA MET A 91 -6.74 -1.65 7.12
C MET A 91 -5.80 -0.83 8.00
N ILE A 92 -5.88 -1.01 9.31
CA ILE A 92 -5.05 -0.28 10.27
C ILE A 92 -3.57 -0.62 10.12
N SER A 93 -3.25 -1.90 9.90
CA SER A 93 -1.89 -2.35 9.60
C SER A 93 -1.34 -1.68 8.33
N TRP A 94 -2.17 -1.58 7.30
CA TRP A 94 -1.79 -0.97 6.03
C TRP A 94 -1.45 0.52 6.20
N LEU A 95 -2.29 1.24 6.96
CA LEU A 95 -2.04 2.64 7.31
C LEU A 95 -0.78 2.78 8.17
N ALA A 96 -0.63 1.94 9.20
CA ALA A 96 0.53 1.93 10.09
C ALA A 96 1.84 1.67 9.34
N TYR A 97 1.84 0.74 8.37
CA TYR A 97 3.03 0.44 7.56
C TYR A 97 3.48 1.63 6.72
N GLN A 98 2.53 2.46 6.28
CA GLN A 98 2.78 3.65 5.46
C GLN A 98 3.00 4.92 6.28
N ASN A 99 3.00 4.84 7.62
CA ASN A 99 2.96 6.01 8.52
C ASN A 99 1.80 6.96 8.18
N LYS A 100 0.63 6.38 7.88
CA LYS A 100 -0.59 7.08 7.48
C LYS A 100 -1.74 6.94 8.48
N LEU A 101 -1.46 6.51 9.70
CA LEU A 101 -2.47 6.55 10.75
C LEU A 101 -2.80 8.00 11.11
N LEU A 102 -4.07 8.24 11.41
CA LEU A 102 -4.60 9.56 11.74
C LEU A 102 -4.23 9.95 13.17
N THR A 103 -2.94 10.02 13.47
CA THR A 103 -2.47 10.59 14.72
C THR A 103 -2.72 12.11 14.72
N LYS A 104 -2.83 12.73 15.90
CA LYS A 104 -3.05 14.19 15.99
C LYS A 104 -2.00 15.00 15.22
N GLU A 105 -0.73 14.59 15.27
CA GLU A 105 0.33 15.23 14.48
C GLU A 105 0.07 15.14 12.97
N ARG A 106 -0.40 14.00 12.47
CA ARG A 106 -0.72 13.83 11.04
C ARG A 106 -1.94 14.64 10.64
N ILE A 107 -2.98 14.67 11.48
CA ILE A 107 -4.19 15.47 11.26
C ILE A 107 -3.81 16.96 11.16
N HIS A 108 -2.94 17.43 12.06
CA HIS A 108 -2.40 18.79 12.02
C HIS A 108 -1.61 19.06 10.72
N ARG A 109 -0.74 18.14 10.28
CA ARG A 109 -0.03 18.25 8.98
C ARG A 109 -0.96 18.26 7.76
N MET A 110 -2.16 17.71 7.90
CA MET A 110 -3.20 17.77 6.87
C MET A 110 -3.99 19.09 6.89
N HIS A 111 -3.60 20.06 7.71
CA HIS A 111 -4.27 21.36 7.89
C HIS A 111 -5.72 21.24 8.40
N ILE A 112 -6.01 20.16 9.13
CA ILE A 112 -7.27 19.98 9.85
C ILE A 112 -7.06 20.53 11.27
N GLN A 113 -8.02 21.33 11.77
CA GLN A 113 -7.92 21.92 13.10
C GLN A 113 -7.90 20.84 14.19
N VAL A 114 -6.88 20.90 15.06
CA VAL A 114 -6.75 20.08 16.26
C VAL A 114 -6.34 21.02 17.39
N GLU A 115 -6.96 20.90 18.56
CA GLU A 115 -6.67 21.74 19.73
C GLU A 115 -5.23 21.56 20.24
N THR A 116 -4.70 20.33 20.14
CA THR A 116 -3.35 19.98 20.58
C THR A 116 -2.83 18.77 19.82
N THR A 117 -1.52 18.70 19.59
CA THR A 117 -0.84 17.51 19.07
C THR A 117 -0.47 16.51 20.16
N VAL A 118 -0.62 16.87 21.43
CA VAL A 118 -0.25 16.04 22.59
C VAL A 118 -1.11 14.78 22.65
N CYS A 119 -0.45 13.65 22.89
CA CYS A 119 -1.06 12.35 23.08
C CYS A 119 -2.02 12.37 24.27
N CYS A 120 -3.29 12.02 24.05
CA CYS A 120 -4.28 11.94 25.13
C CYS A 120 -4.25 10.60 25.88
N LEU A 121 -3.39 9.67 25.47
CA LEU A 121 -3.27 8.36 26.10
C LEU A 121 -2.22 8.33 27.22
N CYS A 122 -1.36 9.36 27.31
CA CYS A 122 -0.31 9.47 28.32
C CYS A 122 -0.27 10.86 28.95
N ASP A 123 0.29 10.93 30.16
CA ASP A 123 0.52 12.19 30.87
C ASP A 123 1.93 12.78 30.60
N ASP A 124 2.65 12.26 29.60
CA ASP A 124 4.05 12.64 29.33
C ASP A 124 4.19 13.97 28.56
N GLY A 125 3.08 14.58 28.13
CA GLY A 125 3.08 15.84 27.37
C GLY A 125 3.74 15.73 25.98
N VAL A 126 3.88 14.52 25.45
CA VAL A 126 4.51 14.25 24.14
C VAL A 126 3.50 14.21 23.00
N ASP A 127 3.94 14.54 21.80
CA ASP A 127 3.08 14.50 20.61
C ASP A 127 2.59 13.08 20.28
N GLU A 128 1.34 12.99 19.84
CA GLU A 128 0.74 11.79 19.29
C GLU A 128 1.28 11.55 17.88
N ILE A 129 2.39 10.82 17.83
CA ILE A 129 3.03 10.33 16.61
C ILE A 129 3.07 8.81 16.59
N ASP A 130 3.19 8.22 15.40
CA ASP A 130 3.30 6.77 15.21
C ASP A 130 4.41 6.17 16.10
N GLN A 131 5.56 6.84 16.22
CA GLN A 131 6.65 6.32 17.07
C GLN A 131 6.27 6.26 18.55
N HIS A 132 5.50 7.22 19.04
CA HIS A 132 5.05 7.24 20.41
C HIS A 132 4.05 6.10 20.65
N LEU A 133 2.96 6.08 19.88
CA LEU A 133 1.89 5.08 19.99
C LEU A 133 2.41 3.64 19.85
N PHE A 134 3.35 3.41 18.93
CA PHE A 134 3.83 2.06 18.61
C PHE A 134 5.11 1.65 19.31
N ALA A 135 5.85 2.51 19.99
CA ALA A 135 7.16 2.08 20.54
C ALA A 135 7.48 2.66 21.91
N LYS A 136 6.98 3.86 22.24
CA LYS A 136 7.35 4.54 23.48
C LYS A 136 6.24 4.52 24.52
N TYR A 137 4.99 4.39 24.09
CA TYR A 137 3.84 4.44 24.99
C TYR A 137 3.90 3.33 26.05
N LYS A 138 3.65 3.69 27.31
CA LYS A 138 3.83 2.77 28.45
C LYS A 138 2.94 1.53 28.34
N TRP A 139 1.64 1.73 28.13
CA TRP A 139 0.69 0.63 28.04
C TRP A 139 1.04 -0.34 26.90
N ILE A 140 1.47 0.15 25.72
CA ILE A 140 1.81 -0.75 24.62
C ILE A 140 3.04 -1.60 24.94
N ASN A 141 4.00 -1.06 25.68
CA ASN A 141 5.19 -1.78 26.10
C ASN A 141 4.90 -2.80 27.20
N GLU A 142 3.99 -2.50 28.13
CA GLU A 142 3.50 -3.44 29.13
C GLU A 142 2.73 -4.60 28.47
N ALA A 143 1.80 -4.28 27.57
CA ALA A 143 1.04 -5.28 26.84
C ALA A 143 1.95 -6.15 25.97
N ARG A 144 2.94 -5.57 25.28
CA ARG A 144 3.96 -6.33 24.53
C ARG A 144 4.73 -7.27 25.41
N THR A 145 5.19 -6.81 26.58
CA THR A 145 5.94 -7.64 27.52
C THR A 145 5.09 -8.81 27.99
N ALA A 146 3.82 -8.57 28.34
CA ALA A 146 2.90 -9.64 28.73
C ALA A 146 2.71 -10.69 27.63
N PHE A 147 2.48 -10.26 26.38
CA PHE A 147 2.37 -11.18 25.24
C PHE A 147 3.68 -11.89 24.92
N ALA A 148 4.82 -11.19 25.04
CA ALA A 148 6.14 -11.74 24.83
C ALA A 148 6.44 -12.87 25.83
N THR A 149 6.14 -12.65 27.11
CA THR A 149 6.25 -13.67 28.17
C THR A 149 5.32 -14.84 27.91
N TRP A 150 4.04 -14.58 27.58
CA TRP A 150 3.05 -15.63 27.33
C TRP A 150 3.43 -16.53 26.14
N MET A 151 4.00 -15.97 25.07
CA MET A 151 4.41 -16.72 23.88
C MET A 151 5.83 -17.28 23.95
N GLY A 152 6.64 -16.88 24.93
CA GLY A 152 8.08 -17.16 24.95
C GLY A 152 8.83 -16.54 23.77
N ILE A 153 8.43 -15.35 23.34
CA ILE A 153 9.00 -14.63 22.19
C ILE A 153 9.32 -13.21 22.60
N ASP A 154 10.57 -12.79 22.47
CA ASP A 154 10.94 -11.38 22.67
C ASP A 154 10.44 -10.52 21.49
N ILE A 155 9.42 -9.69 21.71
CA ILE A 155 8.87 -8.76 20.71
C ILE A 155 9.57 -7.41 20.88
N PRO A 156 10.33 -6.93 19.87
CA PRO A 156 11.11 -5.70 20.02
C PRO A 156 10.21 -4.46 20.11
N GLN A 157 10.65 -3.47 20.89
CA GLN A 157 10.02 -2.15 20.99
C GLN A 157 10.33 -1.31 19.74
N LYS A 158 9.62 -1.60 18.66
CA LYS A 158 9.83 -1.00 17.34
C LYS A 158 8.54 -0.43 16.78
N VAL A 159 8.67 0.55 15.88
CA VAL A 159 7.55 1.03 15.06
C VAL A 159 7.03 -0.10 14.19
N PHE A 160 5.76 -0.03 13.81
CA PHE A 160 5.05 -1.13 13.15
C PHE A 160 5.80 -1.77 11.98
N LYS A 161 6.28 -0.95 11.05
CA LYS A 161 7.04 -1.41 9.87
C LYS A 161 8.29 -2.21 10.25
N GLN A 162 9.04 -1.73 11.24
CA GLN A 162 10.25 -2.39 11.70
C GLN A 162 9.94 -3.69 12.47
N SER A 163 8.82 -3.75 13.18
CA SER A 163 8.32 -4.97 13.83
C SER A 163 8.00 -6.05 12.80
N LEU A 164 7.33 -5.71 11.70
CA LEU A 164 7.08 -6.66 10.60
C LEU A 164 8.37 -7.14 9.93
N GLN A 165 9.30 -6.23 9.66
CA GLN A 165 10.61 -6.59 9.11
C GLN A 165 11.37 -7.56 10.02
N TRP A 166 11.29 -7.34 11.33
CA TRP A 166 11.87 -8.25 12.32
C TRP A 166 11.19 -9.62 12.30
N ILE A 167 9.86 -9.70 12.31
CA ILE A 167 9.10 -10.97 12.23
C ILE A 167 9.49 -11.75 10.97
N LYS A 168 9.57 -11.06 9.84
CA LYS A 168 9.93 -11.66 8.55
C LYS A 168 11.31 -12.33 8.59
N GLY A 169 12.28 -11.69 9.26
CA GLY A 169 13.64 -12.21 9.42
C GLY A 169 13.75 -13.42 10.35
N ARG A 170 12.67 -13.82 11.05
CA ARG A 170 12.70 -15.01 11.92
C ARG A 170 12.52 -16.30 11.13
N HIS A 171 13.23 -17.34 11.56
CA HIS A 171 13.04 -18.73 11.11
C HIS A 171 11.78 -19.35 11.75
N TRP A 172 10.62 -18.76 11.47
CA TRP A 172 9.32 -19.24 11.95
C TRP A 172 8.47 -19.75 10.78
N ARG A 173 7.59 -20.72 11.09
CA ARG A 173 6.54 -21.13 10.16
C ARG A 173 5.65 -19.95 9.83
N GLN A 174 5.08 -19.97 8.62
CA GLN A 174 4.22 -18.92 8.08
C GLN A 174 3.10 -18.51 9.06
N PHE A 175 2.35 -19.50 9.55
CA PHE A 175 1.30 -19.30 10.54
C PHE A 175 1.75 -18.51 11.78
N LYS A 176 2.93 -18.83 12.33
CA LYS A 176 3.48 -18.13 13.50
C LYS A 176 3.81 -16.66 13.18
N LYS A 177 4.31 -16.36 11.98
CA LYS A 177 4.56 -14.98 11.55
C LYS A 177 3.25 -14.18 11.45
N GLU A 178 2.22 -14.78 10.88
CA GLU A 178 0.90 -14.17 10.73
C GLU A 178 0.23 -13.89 12.07
N VAL A 179 0.27 -14.84 13.01
CA VAL A 179 -0.28 -14.66 14.37
C VAL A 179 0.45 -13.55 15.12
N VAL A 180 1.79 -13.54 15.12
CA VAL A 180 2.55 -12.49 15.80
C VAL A 180 2.32 -11.12 15.15
N ALA A 181 2.22 -11.05 13.82
CA ALA A 181 1.86 -9.82 13.13
C ALA A 181 0.46 -9.33 13.53
N ALA A 182 -0.53 -10.22 13.63
CA ALA A 182 -1.88 -9.88 14.08
C ALA A 182 -1.90 -9.34 15.51
N ILE A 183 -1.12 -9.94 16.43
CA ILE A 183 -1.00 -9.44 17.81
C ILE A 183 -0.40 -8.03 17.82
N CYS A 184 0.69 -7.80 17.06
CA CYS A 184 1.31 -6.47 16.97
C CYS A 184 0.34 -5.37 16.51
N VAL A 185 -0.60 -5.71 15.62
CA VAL A 185 -1.63 -4.77 15.15
C VAL A 185 -2.75 -4.62 16.16
N ALA A 186 -3.21 -5.73 16.75
CA ALA A 186 -4.27 -5.72 17.75
C ALA A 186 -3.90 -4.84 18.94
N LEU A 187 -2.64 -4.90 19.38
CA LEU A 187 -2.11 -4.02 20.42
C LEU A 187 -2.36 -2.54 20.11
N VAL A 188 -2.21 -2.14 18.86
CA VAL A 188 -2.39 -0.75 18.42
C VAL A 188 -3.87 -0.42 18.23
N TYR A 189 -4.66 -1.40 17.83
CA TYR A 189 -6.10 -1.21 17.68
C TYR A 189 -6.81 -0.88 18.99
N TYR A 190 -6.28 -1.40 20.11
CA TYR A 190 -6.87 -1.26 21.44
C TYR A 190 -6.21 -0.18 22.31
N THR A 191 -5.28 0.62 21.77
CA THR A 191 -4.86 1.90 22.37
C THR A 191 -5.88 2.98 22.06
#